data_AF-A0A535ZWH3-F1
#
_entry.id   AF-A0A535ZWH3-F1
#
_cell.length_a   1.000
_cell.length_b   1.000
_cell.length_c   1.000
_cell.angle_alpha   90.00
_cell.angle_beta   90.00
_cell.angle_gamma   90.00
#
_symmetry.space_group_name_H-M   'P 1'
#
loop_
_entity.id
_entity.type
_entity.pdbx_description
1 polymer ?
#
loop_
_entity_poly.entity_id
_entity_poly.type
_entity_poly.pdbx_seq_one_letter_code
_entity_poly.pdbx_strand_id
1 'polypeptide(L)'
;MNDYDWGGFLIWYAPATPVFIDGRLFPYTGDALRDYETLVSLGPTWRDVLARRGARALLVKPGSPLAVRARDLRWSIVTESASYVLFIVPNSR
;
A
#
# COMPACT_ATOMS: atom_id res chain seq x y z
N MET A 1 -3.08 0.73 -1.91
CA MET A 1 -1.62 0.68 -1.83
C MET A 1 -1.21 -0.78 -1.64
N ASN A 2 -0.30 -1.25 -2.47
CA ASN A 2 0.23 -2.61 -2.43
C ASN A 2 1.76 -2.56 -2.38
N ASP A 3 2.38 -3.53 -1.71
CA ASP A 3 3.81 -3.78 -1.89
C ASP A 3 4.11 -4.19 -3.34
N TYR A 4 5.32 -3.88 -3.78
CA TYR A 4 5.84 -4.15 -5.14
C TYR A 4 5.52 -5.55 -5.67
N ASP A 5 5.75 -6.56 -4.83
CA ASP A 5 5.59 -7.98 -5.19
C ASP A 5 4.15 -8.35 -5.60
N TRP A 6 3.15 -7.58 -5.17
CA TRP A 6 1.72 -7.86 -5.42
C TRP A 6 1.15 -7.18 -6.66
N GLY A 7 1.83 -6.16 -7.21
CA GLY A 7 1.25 -5.34 -8.27
C GLY A 7 0.91 -6.13 -9.53
N GLY A 8 1.83 -7.00 -9.97
CA GLY A 8 1.59 -7.86 -11.14
C GLY A 8 0.42 -8.82 -10.91
N PHE A 9 0.37 -9.46 -9.74
CA PHE A 9 -0.73 -10.37 -9.39
C PHE A 9 -2.09 -9.66 -9.43
N LEU A 10 -2.19 -8.46 -8.86
CA LEU A 10 -3.44 -7.69 -8.85
C LEU A 10 -3.87 -7.28 -10.25
N ILE A 11 -2.94 -6.91 -11.13
CA ILE A 11 -3.26 -6.61 -12.53
C ILE A 11 -3.90 -7.82 -13.23
N TRP A 12 -3.39 -9.03 -12.98
CA TRP A 12 -3.89 -10.25 -13.62
C TRP A 12 -5.22 -10.75 -13.02
N TYR A 13 -5.33 -10.79 -11.70
CA TYR A 13 -6.42 -11.48 -11.00
C TYR A 13 -7.47 -10.55 -10.38
N ALA A 14 -7.18 -9.25 -10.28
CA ALA A 14 -8.09 -8.24 -9.77
C ALA A 14 -8.01 -6.94 -10.61
N PRO A 15 -8.23 -7.00 -11.94
CA PRO A 15 -7.93 -5.91 -12.86
C PRO A 15 -8.73 -4.62 -12.60
N ALA A 16 -9.87 -4.72 -11.92
CA ALA A 16 -10.66 -3.56 -11.49
C ALA A 16 -10.04 -2.80 -10.29
N THR A 17 -8.99 -3.35 -9.68
CA THR A 17 -8.29 -2.76 -8.54
C THR A 17 -7.03 -2.04 -9.03
N PRO A 18 -6.96 -0.70 -8.94
CA PRO A 18 -5.75 0.03 -9.30
C PRO A 18 -4.60 -0.35 -8.36
N VAL A 19 -3.41 -0.56 -8.95
CA VAL A 19 -2.18 -0.81 -8.21
C VAL A 19 -1.42 0.48 -7.97
N PHE A 20 -0.74 0.57 -6.83
CA PHE A 20 0.13 1.69 -6.53
C PHE A 20 1.46 1.55 -7.26
N ILE A 21 2.02 0.34 -7.25
CA ILE A 21 3.26 -0.03 -7.91
C ILE A 21 3.14 -1.46 -8.45
N ASP A 22 3.91 -1.81 -9.48
CA ASP A 22 4.04 -3.16 -9.99
C ASP A 22 5.41 -3.41 -10.63
N GLY A 23 5.61 -4.64 -11.13
CA GLY A 23 6.88 -5.12 -11.68
C GLY A 23 7.34 -4.45 -12.98
N ARG A 24 6.51 -3.59 -13.59
CA ARG A 24 6.90 -2.79 -14.75
C ARG A 24 7.77 -1.65 -14.23
N LEU A 25 9.07 -1.71 -14.46
CA LEU A 25 10.03 -0.76 -13.90
C LEU A 25 9.87 0.67 -14.47
N PHE A 26 9.58 0.78 -15.76
CA PHE A 26 9.62 2.06 -16.50
C PHE A 26 8.47 3.06 -16.21
N PRO A 27 7.23 2.64 -15.91
CA PRO A 27 6.14 3.56 -15.59
C PRO A 27 6.30 4.34 -14.28
N TYR A 28 7.17 3.90 -13.37
CA TYR A 28 7.29 4.48 -12.02
C TYR A 28 8.51 5.37 -11.90
N THR A 29 8.33 6.64 -12.27
CA THR A 29 9.36 7.69 -12.13
C THR A 29 8.81 8.92 -11.42
N GLY A 30 9.71 9.75 -10.88
CA GLY A 30 9.34 11.02 -10.26
C GLY A 30 8.43 10.86 -9.04
N ASP A 31 7.31 11.58 -9.01
CA ASP A 31 6.43 11.66 -7.83
C ASP A 31 5.80 10.33 -7.44
N ALA A 32 5.53 9.45 -8.40
CA ALA A 32 4.96 8.13 -8.12
C ALA A 32 5.92 7.27 -7.29
N LEU A 33 7.21 7.26 -7.65
CA LEU A 33 8.24 6.52 -6.93
C LEU A 33 8.53 7.16 -5.57
N ARG A 34 8.64 8.49 -5.50
CA ARG A 34 8.84 9.20 -4.22
C ARG A 34 7.69 8.99 -3.24
N ASP A 35 6.46 8.96 -3.74
CA ASP A 35 5.29 8.67 -2.92
C ASP A 35 5.33 7.21 -2.42
N TYR A 36 5.71 6.25 -3.27
CA TYR A 36 5.91 4.87 -2.85
C TYR A 36 6.96 4.75 -1.74
N GLU A 37 8.13 5.36 -1.93
CA GLU A 37 9.22 5.41 -0.96
C GLU A 37 8.76 6.01 0.38
N THR A 38 8.03 7.12 0.33
CA THR A 38 7.45 7.77 1.51
C THR A 38 6.52 6.83 2.27
N LEU A 39 5.69 6.04 1.56
CA LEU A 39 4.79 5.09 2.19
C LEU A 39 5.55 3.91 2.82
N VAL A 40 6.43 3.23 2.07
CA VAL A 40 7.10 2.03 2.57
C VAL A 40 8.10 2.31 3.69
N SER A 41 8.65 3.52 3.74
CA SER A 41 9.54 3.98 4.81
C SER A 41 8.82 4.60 6.03
N LEU A 42 7.48 4.76 5.98
CA LEU A 42 6.74 5.61 6.92
C LEU A 42 7.34 7.02 7.04
N GLY A 43 7.69 7.63 5.90
CA GLY A 43 8.17 9.00 5.85
C GLY A 43 7.18 10.00 6.49
N PRO A 44 7.62 11.20 6.89
CA PRO A 44 6.83 12.12 7.72
C PRO A 44 5.42 12.45 7.19
N THR A 45 5.24 12.45 5.87
CA THR A 45 4.00 12.80 5.17
C THR A 45 3.19 11.58 4.69
N TRP A 46 3.48 10.37 5.16
CA TRP A 46 2.88 9.12 4.66
C TRP A 46 1.33 9.13 4.66
N ARG A 47 0.70 9.76 5.66
CA ARG A 47 -0.77 9.87 5.73
C ARG A 47 -1.32 10.74 4.60
N ASP A 48 -0.66 11.85 4.33
CA ASP A 48 -1.04 12.77 3.26
C ASP A 48 -0.85 12.11 1.90
N VAL A 49 0.21 11.29 1.74
CA VAL A 49 0.42 10.50 0.53
C VAL A 49 -0.71 9.47 0.34
N LEU A 50 -1.08 8.72 1.38
CA LEU A 50 -2.20 7.77 1.29
C LEU A 50 -3.51 8.46 0.90
N ALA A 51 -3.81 9.60 1.53
CA ALA A 51 -5.01 10.38 1.24
C ALA A 51 -5.01 10.95 -0.18
N ARG A 52 -3.92 11.63 -0.58
CA ARG A 52 -3.76 12.22 -1.92
C ARG A 52 -3.83 11.17 -3.04
N ARG A 53 -3.29 9.97 -2.80
CA ARG A 53 -3.33 8.84 -3.75
C ARG A 53 -4.65 8.06 -3.68
N GLY A 54 -5.58 8.44 -2.80
CA GLY A 54 -6.89 7.81 -2.66
C GLY A 54 -6.82 6.34 -2.24
N ALA A 55 -5.76 5.94 -1.50
CA ALA A 55 -5.57 4.56 -1.11
C ALA A 55 -6.59 4.14 -0.05
N ARG A 56 -7.46 3.18 -0.39
CA ARG A 56 -8.53 2.66 0.51
C ARG A 56 -8.17 1.36 1.21
N ALA A 57 -7.12 0.69 0.77
CA ALA A 57 -6.63 -0.55 1.34
C ALA A 57 -5.10 -0.61 1.30
N LEU A 58 -4.52 -1.35 2.24
CA LEU A 58 -3.09 -1.68 2.28
C LEU A 58 -2.90 -3.19 2.12
N LEU A 59 -2.24 -3.64 1.05
CA LEU A 59 -1.79 -5.02 0.88
C LEU A 59 -0.26 -5.07 0.99
N VAL A 60 0.25 -5.42 2.18
CA VAL A 60 1.67 -5.28 2.51
C VAL A 60 2.18 -6.49 3.28
N LYS A 61 3.51 -6.67 3.38
CA LYS A 61 4.13 -7.70 4.23
C LYS A 61 3.78 -7.46 5.71
N PRO A 62 3.51 -8.52 6.51
CA PRO A 62 3.06 -8.36 7.90
C PRO A 62 4.02 -7.57 8.81
N GLY A 63 5.33 -7.64 8.54
CA GLY A 63 6.37 -6.92 9.28
C GLY A 63 6.80 -5.58 8.67
N SER A 64 6.13 -5.10 7.61
CA SER A 64 6.48 -3.81 7.02
C SER A 64 6.18 -2.66 7.99
N PRO A 65 6.88 -1.51 7.89
CA PRO A 65 6.59 -0.34 8.73
C PRO A 65 5.11 0.04 8.69
N LEU A 66 4.50 0.08 7.50
CA LEU A 66 3.07 0.37 7.32
C LEU A 66 2.17 -0.64 8.06
N ALA A 67 2.47 -1.93 8.00
CA ALA A 67 1.67 -2.95 8.68
C ALA A 67 1.74 -2.81 10.20
N VAL A 68 2.92 -2.57 10.75
CA VAL A 68 3.11 -2.32 12.18
C VAL A 68 2.31 -1.08 12.59
N ARG A 69 2.44 0.02 11.84
CA ARG A 69 1.74 1.26 12.15
C ARG A 69 0.23 1.15 12.00
N ALA A 70 -0.27 0.42 11.01
CA ALA A 70 -1.70 0.16 10.85
C ALA A 70 -2.28 -0.61 12.04
N ARG A 71 -1.52 -1.57 12.61
CA ARG A 71 -1.90 -2.28 13.84
C ARG A 71 -1.92 -1.38 15.06
N ASP A 72 -0.90 -0.52 15.24
CA ASP A 72 -0.88 0.47 16.33
C ASP A 72 -2.11 1.39 16.28
N LEU A 73 -2.50 1.79 15.06
CA LEU A 73 -3.67 2.61 14.80
C LEU A 73 -4.98 1.81 14.79
N ARG A 74 -4.93 0.50 15.04
CA ARG A 74 -6.08 -0.42 15.08
C ARG A 74 -6.93 -0.39 13.80
N TRP A 75 -6.29 -0.29 12.65
CA TRP A 75 -6.98 -0.41 11.37
C TRP A 75 -7.56 -1.83 11.20
N SER A 76 -8.72 -1.93 10.54
CA SER A 76 -9.39 -3.21 10.35
C SER A 76 -8.58 -4.11 9.41
N ILE A 77 -8.27 -5.31 9.88
CA ILE A 77 -7.66 -6.37 9.08
C ILE A 77 -8.79 -7.14 8.37
N VAL A 78 -8.70 -7.23 7.04
CA VAL A 78 -9.61 -8.04 6.23
C VAL A 78 -9.16 -9.50 6.23
N THR A 79 -7.86 -9.72 6.05
CA THR A 79 -7.23 -11.04 6.04
C THR A 79 -5.73 -10.90 6.30
N GLU A 80 -5.12 -11.96 6.82
CA GLU A 80 -3.69 -12.04 7.10
C GLU A 80 -3.17 -13.46 6.81
N SER A 81 -1.92 -13.53 6.36
CA SER A 81 -1.16 -14.76 6.19
C SER A 81 0.30 -14.53 6.63
N ALA A 82 1.13 -15.57 6.51
CA ALA A 82 2.57 -15.44 6.77
C ALA A 82 3.29 -14.47 5.81
N SER A 83 2.76 -14.23 4.60
CA SER A 83 3.43 -13.43 3.57
C SER A 83 2.78 -12.06 3.32
N TYR A 84 1.52 -11.85 3.73
CA TYR A 84 0.83 -10.58 3.54
C TYR A 84 -0.23 -10.33 4.61
N VAL A 85 -0.61 -9.06 4.74
CA VAL A 85 -1.78 -8.60 5.49
C VAL A 85 -2.51 -7.55 4.67
N LEU A 86 -3.84 -7.64 4.69
CA LEU A 86 -4.74 -6.69 4.03
C LEU A 86 -5.48 -5.86 5.07
N PHE A 87 -5.25 -4.55 5.08
CA PHE A 87 -6.00 -3.60 5.91
C PHE A 87 -6.97 -2.76 5.09
N ILE A 88 -8.05 -2.31 5.73
CA ILE A 88 -8.85 -1.17 5.25
C ILE A 88 -8.28 0.11 5.83
N VAL A 89 -8.02 1.09 4.96
CA VAL A 89 -7.64 2.44 5.36
C VAL A 89 -8.89 3.15 5.86
N PRO A 90 -8.95 3.60 7.13
CA PRO A 90 -10.09 4.37 7.61
C PRO A 90 -10.30 5.60 6.75
N ASN A 91 -11.54 5.90 6.36
CA ASN A 91 -11.86 7.10 5.60
C ASN A 91 -11.24 8.30 6.31
N SER A 92 -10.29 8.97 5.65
CA SER A 92 -9.85 10.29 6.04
C SER A 92 -11.02 11.22 5.67
N ARG A 93 -11.90 11.49 6.64
CA ARG A 93 -12.90 12.55 6.50
C ARG A 93 -12.21 13.89 6.38
#